data_AF-A0A932Y8N2-F1
#
_entry.id   AF-A0A932Y8N2-F1
#
_cell.length_a   1.000
_cell.length_b   1.000
_cell.length_c   1.000
_cell.angle_alpha   90.00
_cell.angle_beta   90.00
_cell.angle_gamma   90.00
#
_symmetry.space_group_name_H-M   'P 1'
#
loop_
_entity.id
_entity.type
_entity.pdbx_description
1 polymer ?
#
loop_
_entity_poly.entity_id
_entity_poly.type
_entity_poly.pdbx_seq_one_letter_code
_entity_poly.pdbx_strand_id
1 'polypeptide(L)'
;MKIKTIFTLFLGILLLNSPFSLPQEATTSLAPPIPITVIGRLKLGDPNIIHQETKISEFSLEGSCNSFNNLYTSNEKIKAQLLSLLGKQVLISGIQKELTLDEVRRGNPGSECLKYLSNIMFSYIEVKKVQPTTFYRVVIPQKVTWNGPIKIRLVLKNPLPRSIRKLQINITSKFYVYSVYKKEINLPARKQTTLPILLELNDPSYAKTDGTSLHISMVGSGKNFQISFHDEIASYSRFGTLKPPKK
;
A
#
# COMPACT_ATOMS: atom_id res chain seq x y z
N MET A 1 -72.51 -30.86 41.44
CA MET A 1 -72.45 -29.59 40.70
C MET A 1 -71.10 -29.51 39.99
N LYS A 2 -71.09 -29.39 38.65
CA LYS A 2 -69.98 -29.09 37.70
C LYS A 2 -68.74 -30.03 37.74
N ILE A 3 -68.64 -31.03 36.83
CA ILE A 3 -67.98 -31.03 35.48
C ILE A 3 -66.44 -31.01 35.63
N LYS A 4 -65.77 -32.17 35.44
CA LYS A 4 -65.10 -32.68 34.19
C LYS A 4 -64.04 -31.67 33.67
N THR A 5 -62.83 -32.08 33.27
CA THR A 5 -62.58 -33.01 32.18
C THR A 5 -61.11 -33.45 32.18
N ILE A 6 -60.93 -34.74 31.89
CA ILE A 6 -59.66 -35.43 31.64
C ILE A 6 -59.23 -35.25 30.19
N PHE A 7 -57.92 -35.10 30.00
CA PHE A 7 -57.11 -35.42 28.82
C PHE A 7 -57.71 -36.43 27.84
N THR A 8 -57.76 -36.14 26.54
CA THR A 8 -57.19 -37.07 25.54
C THR A 8 -56.85 -36.38 24.21
N LEU A 9 -55.65 -36.74 23.77
CA LEU A 9 -54.97 -36.69 22.47
C LEU A 9 -55.85 -37.11 21.28
N PHE A 10 -55.78 -36.41 20.14
CA PHE A 10 -55.22 -36.91 18.86
C PHE A 10 -55.46 -35.99 17.65
N LEU A 11 -54.41 -35.93 16.82
CA LEU A 11 -54.38 -35.83 15.35
C LEU A 11 -55.05 -34.64 14.62
N GLY A 12 -54.19 -33.83 14.01
CA GLY A 12 -54.56 -32.90 12.94
C GLY A 12 -53.34 -32.55 12.10
N ILE A 13 -53.03 -33.41 11.12
CA ILE A 13 -52.08 -33.14 10.04
C ILE A 13 -52.64 -31.97 9.21
N LEU A 14 -51.89 -30.88 9.11
CA LEU A 14 -52.10 -29.86 8.08
C LEU A 14 -50.75 -29.51 7.46
N LEU A 15 -50.45 -30.25 6.39
CA LEU A 15 -49.45 -29.93 5.39
C LEU A 15 -49.81 -28.58 4.75
N LEU A 16 -49.15 -27.51 5.18
CA LEU A 16 -49.10 -26.28 4.42
C LEU A 16 -47.95 -26.38 3.42
N ASN A 17 -48.35 -26.61 2.16
CA ASN A 17 -47.53 -26.38 0.99
C ASN A 17 -47.13 -24.90 0.92
N SER A 18 -45.98 -24.55 1.49
CA SER A 18 -45.24 -23.36 1.12
C SER A 18 -43.96 -23.83 0.43
N PRO A 19 -43.69 -23.41 -0.83
CA PRO A 19 -42.39 -23.64 -1.42
C PRO A 19 -41.39 -22.84 -0.60
N PHE A 20 -40.64 -23.55 0.24
CA PHE A 20 -39.45 -23.03 0.90
C PHE A 20 -38.46 -22.70 -0.21
N SER A 21 -38.50 -21.46 -0.68
CA SER A 21 -37.50 -20.94 -1.59
C SER A 21 -36.23 -20.84 -0.74
N LEU A 22 -35.25 -21.70 -1.04
CA LEU A 22 -33.88 -21.53 -0.56
C LEU A 22 -33.49 -20.06 -0.78
N PRO A 23 -32.82 -19.40 0.19
CA PRO A 23 -32.31 -18.07 -0.06
C PRO A 23 -31.46 -18.15 -1.32
N GLN A 24 -31.86 -17.39 -2.35
CA GLN A 24 -31.07 -17.18 -3.54
C GLN A 24 -29.65 -16.88 -3.07
N GLU A 25 -28.69 -17.69 -3.53
CA GLU A 25 -27.29 -17.33 -3.46
C GLU A 25 -27.22 -15.87 -3.86
N ALA A 26 -26.80 -15.01 -2.93
CA ALA A 26 -26.50 -13.64 -3.24
C ALA A 26 -25.36 -13.73 -4.26
N THR A 27 -25.72 -13.69 -5.54
CA THR A 27 -24.78 -13.40 -6.62
C THR A 27 -24.19 -12.08 -6.23
N THR A 28 -23.00 -12.17 -5.66
CA THR A 28 -22.14 -11.05 -5.35
C THR A 28 -21.99 -10.34 -6.67
N SER A 29 -22.75 -9.26 -6.84
CA SER A 29 -22.59 -8.33 -7.94
C SER A 29 -21.16 -7.83 -7.85
N LEU A 30 -20.26 -8.51 -8.57
CA LEU A 30 -18.85 -8.15 -8.66
C LEU A 30 -18.83 -6.71 -9.15
N ALA A 31 -18.44 -5.80 -8.26
CA ALA A 31 -18.23 -4.42 -8.60
C ALA A 31 -17.40 -4.37 -9.90
N PRO A 32 -17.73 -3.47 -10.84
CA PRO A 32 -17.05 -3.43 -12.13
C PRO A 32 -15.54 -3.30 -11.91
N PRO A 33 -14.71 -3.97 -12.74
CA PRO A 33 -13.26 -3.94 -12.59
C PRO A 33 -12.78 -2.49 -12.58
N ILE A 34 -12.04 -2.11 -11.53
CA ILE A 34 -11.58 -0.73 -11.35
C ILE A 34 -10.19 -0.62 -11.99
N PRO A 35 -10.04 -0.04 -13.20
CA PRO A 35 -8.72 0.16 -13.78
C PRO A 35 -7.93 1.13 -12.91
N ILE A 36 -6.69 0.79 -12.59
CA ILE A 36 -5.82 1.62 -11.75
C ILE A 36 -4.42 1.70 -12.33
N THR A 37 -3.79 2.86 -12.16
CA THR A 37 -2.35 3.03 -12.36
C THR A 37 -1.68 3.41 -11.05
N VAL A 38 -0.70 2.63 -10.62
CA VAL A 38 0.05 2.88 -9.39
C VAL A 38 1.51 3.15 -9.69
N ILE A 39 2.11 4.05 -8.91
CA ILE A 39 3.53 4.39 -8.97
C ILE A 39 4.12 4.15 -7.59
N GLY A 40 5.20 3.38 -7.53
CA GLY A 40 5.90 3.07 -6.29
C GLY A 40 7.22 2.37 -6.53
N ARG A 41 7.93 2.00 -5.47
CA ARG A 41 9.10 1.12 -5.57
C ARG A 41 8.66 -0.33 -5.45
N LEU A 42 9.10 -1.19 -6.36
CA LEU A 42 8.74 -2.60 -6.34
C LEU A 42 9.57 -3.37 -5.32
N LYS A 43 8.93 -4.25 -4.55
CA LYS A 43 9.57 -5.20 -3.64
C LYS A 43 8.85 -6.56 -3.69
N LEU A 44 9.43 -7.56 -3.06
CA LEU A 44 8.71 -8.80 -2.76
C LEU A 44 7.61 -8.50 -1.75
N GLY A 45 6.43 -9.10 -1.94
CA GLY A 45 5.31 -8.98 -0.99
C GLY A 45 5.35 -10.05 0.09
N ASP A 46 4.24 -10.23 0.81
CA ASP A 46 4.09 -11.32 1.77
C ASP A 46 3.63 -12.58 1.01
N PRO A 47 4.53 -13.58 0.81
CA PRO A 47 4.19 -14.76 0.02
C PRO A 47 3.11 -15.63 0.66
N ASN A 48 2.76 -15.38 1.93
CA ASN A 48 1.76 -16.12 2.67
C ASN A 48 0.33 -15.65 2.39
N ILE A 49 0.12 -14.60 1.58
CA ILE A 49 -1.24 -14.14 1.24
C ILE A 49 -1.66 -14.79 -0.08
N ILE A 50 -2.45 -15.86 0.05
CA ILE A 50 -2.98 -16.70 -1.01
C ILE A 50 -4.52 -16.60 -1.01
N HIS A 51 -5.13 -16.56 -2.18
CA HIS A 51 -6.58 -16.63 -2.34
C HIS A 51 -6.90 -17.54 -3.52
N GLN A 52 -7.73 -18.57 -3.31
CA GLN A 52 -8.04 -19.59 -4.33
C GLN A 52 -6.76 -20.12 -5.01
N GLU A 53 -5.81 -20.61 -4.21
CA GLU A 53 -4.49 -21.14 -4.64
C GLU A 53 -3.57 -20.12 -5.34
N THR A 54 -4.01 -18.87 -5.46
CA THR A 54 -3.31 -17.81 -6.16
C THR A 54 -2.55 -16.91 -5.18
N LYS A 55 -1.24 -16.73 -5.39
CA LYS A 55 -0.41 -15.81 -4.58
C LYS A 55 -0.70 -14.35 -4.97
N ILE A 56 -1.59 -13.69 -4.23
CA ILE A 56 -2.04 -12.32 -4.55
C ILE A 56 -1.13 -11.21 -4.00
N SER A 57 -0.14 -11.57 -3.18
CA SER A 57 0.90 -10.67 -2.64
C SER A 57 2.32 -11.18 -2.91
N GLU A 58 2.55 -11.86 -4.05
CA GLU A 58 3.92 -12.26 -4.41
C GLU A 58 4.84 -11.05 -4.60
N PHE A 59 4.30 -9.96 -5.16
CA PHE A 59 4.98 -8.68 -5.25
C PHE A 59 4.20 -7.60 -4.51
N SER A 60 4.90 -6.55 -4.09
CA SER A 60 4.25 -5.37 -3.55
C SER A 60 4.95 -4.07 -3.88
N LEU A 61 4.25 -2.96 -3.70
CA LEU A 61 4.87 -1.64 -3.68
C LEU A 61 5.35 -1.29 -2.27
N GLU A 62 6.49 -0.59 -2.19
CA GLU A 62 7.08 -0.12 -0.94
C GLU A 62 6.13 0.84 -0.21
N GLY A 63 5.93 0.57 1.07
CA GLY A 63 4.84 1.09 1.89
C GLY A 63 4.54 0.13 3.04
N SER A 64 3.75 0.59 4.00
CA SER A 64 3.19 -0.26 5.06
C SER A 64 2.30 -1.36 4.45
N CYS A 65 1.96 -2.36 5.26
CA CYS A 65 1.09 -3.49 4.90
C CYS A 65 -0.37 -3.05 4.66
N ASN A 66 -0.56 -2.06 3.79
CA ASN A 66 -1.86 -1.53 3.45
C ASN A 66 -2.42 -2.29 2.25
N SER A 67 -3.74 -2.43 2.23
CA SER A 67 -4.49 -2.68 0.99
C SER A 67 -4.01 -1.72 -0.10
N PHE A 68 -3.99 -2.16 -1.37
CA PHE A 68 -3.49 -1.43 -2.57
C PHE A 68 -2.00 -1.56 -2.91
N ASN A 69 -1.16 -2.12 -2.04
CA ASN A 69 0.24 -2.38 -2.39
C ASN A 69 0.50 -3.78 -2.93
N ASN A 70 -0.46 -4.70 -2.82
CA ASN A 70 -0.30 -6.10 -3.23
C ASN A 70 -0.53 -6.29 -4.72
N LEU A 71 0.32 -7.07 -5.37
CA LEU A 71 0.34 -7.24 -6.81
C LEU A 71 0.25 -8.72 -7.18
N TYR A 72 -0.59 -8.99 -8.17
CA TYR A 72 -0.82 -10.30 -8.75
C TYR A 72 -0.73 -10.24 -10.28
N THR A 73 -0.22 -11.28 -10.92
CA THR A 73 -0.40 -11.49 -12.36
C THR A 73 -0.36 -12.97 -12.70
N SER A 74 -1.23 -13.43 -13.60
CA SER A 74 -1.17 -14.76 -14.21
C SER A 74 -0.29 -14.80 -15.46
N ASN A 75 0.25 -13.65 -15.89
CA ASN A 75 1.05 -13.55 -17.10
C ASN A 75 2.53 -13.70 -16.78
N GLU A 76 3.13 -14.83 -17.19
CA GLU A 76 4.55 -15.14 -16.94
C GLU A 76 5.53 -14.09 -17.50
N LYS A 77 5.19 -13.41 -18.61
CA LYS A 77 6.03 -12.33 -19.14
C LYS A 77 6.01 -11.11 -18.21
N ILE A 78 4.85 -10.76 -17.67
CA ILE A 78 4.72 -9.65 -16.70
C ILE A 78 5.41 -10.03 -15.39
N LYS A 79 5.27 -11.28 -14.95
CA LYS A 79 5.94 -11.80 -13.77
C LYS A 79 7.46 -11.70 -13.88
N ALA A 80 8.03 -12.14 -15.00
CA ALA A 80 9.46 -11.99 -15.29
C ALA A 80 9.90 -10.52 -15.30
N GLN A 81 9.09 -9.61 -15.85
CA GLN A 81 9.36 -8.17 -15.80
C GLN A 81 9.37 -7.63 -14.37
N LEU A 82 8.38 -7.99 -13.54
CA LEU A 82 8.34 -7.59 -12.13
C LEU A 82 9.59 -8.07 -11.38
N LEU A 83 10.01 -9.32 -11.56
CA LEU A 83 11.25 -9.84 -10.97
C LEU A 83 12.48 -9.01 -11.37
N SER A 84 12.60 -8.66 -12.66
CA SER A 84 13.72 -7.85 -13.15
C SER A 84 13.73 -6.40 -12.63
N LEU A 85 12.61 -5.92 -12.10
CA LEU A 85 12.40 -4.55 -11.62
C LEU A 85 12.37 -4.43 -10.09
N LEU A 86 12.70 -5.50 -9.35
CA LEU A 86 12.79 -5.45 -7.90
C LEU A 86 13.74 -4.33 -7.43
N GLY A 87 13.31 -3.59 -6.41
CA GLY A 87 13.99 -2.41 -5.88
C GLY A 87 13.98 -1.19 -6.81
N LYS A 88 13.32 -1.23 -7.97
CA LYS A 88 13.21 -0.10 -8.90
C LYS A 88 11.89 0.65 -8.70
N GLN A 89 11.87 1.92 -9.09
CA GLN A 89 10.62 2.67 -9.21
C GLN A 89 9.89 2.20 -10.47
N VAL A 90 8.61 1.88 -10.34
CA VAL A 90 7.80 1.33 -11.43
C VAL A 90 6.48 2.09 -11.56
N LEU A 91 5.94 2.08 -12.78
CA LEU A 91 4.56 2.41 -13.07
C LEU A 91 3.85 1.12 -13.45
N ILE A 92 2.82 0.77 -12.69
CA ILE A 92 2.02 -0.43 -12.88
C ILE A 92 0.62 0.01 -13.31
N SER A 93 0.11 -0.61 -14.37
CA SER A 93 -1.29 -0.50 -14.77
C SER A 93 -1.95 -1.86 -14.62
N GLY A 94 -3.15 -1.88 -14.05
CA GLY A 94 -3.86 -3.11 -13.77
C GLY A 94 -5.32 -2.88 -13.43
N ILE A 95 -5.93 -3.93 -12.90
CA ILE A 95 -7.30 -3.93 -12.40
C ILE A 95 -7.23 -4.12 -10.89
N GLN A 96 -7.77 -3.17 -10.13
CA GLN A 96 -7.94 -3.32 -8.70
C GLN A 96 -9.08 -4.30 -8.44
N LYS A 97 -8.81 -5.28 -7.57
CA LYS A 97 -9.75 -6.25 -7.05
C LYS A 97 -9.81 -6.12 -5.55
N GLU A 98 -10.98 -6.42 -4.99
CA GLU A 98 -11.25 -6.29 -3.56
C GLU A 98 -11.84 -7.58 -3.03
N LEU A 99 -11.39 -7.97 -1.85
CA LEU A 99 -11.85 -9.13 -1.10
C LEU A 99 -12.21 -8.66 0.31
N THR A 100 -13.10 -9.37 0.99
CA THR A 100 -13.36 -9.08 2.40
C THR A 100 -12.12 -9.44 3.22
N LEU A 101 -11.73 -8.62 4.19
CA LEU A 101 -10.53 -8.89 4.98
C LEU A 101 -10.66 -10.21 5.76
N ASP A 102 -11.87 -10.56 6.21
CA ASP A 102 -12.15 -11.80 6.92
C ASP A 102 -11.96 -13.05 6.04
N GLU A 103 -12.33 -12.97 4.76
CA GLU A 103 -12.05 -14.03 3.80
C GLU A 103 -10.56 -14.23 3.60
N VAL A 104 -9.80 -13.14 3.42
CA VAL A 104 -8.34 -13.22 3.24
C VAL A 104 -7.67 -13.73 4.52
N ARG A 105 -8.10 -13.30 5.71
CA ARG A 105 -7.57 -13.79 7.00
C ARG A 105 -7.84 -15.26 7.22
N ARG A 106 -9.05 -15.75 6.90
CA ARG A 106 -9.40 -17.18 7.03
C ARG A 106 -8.50 -18.05 6.16
N GLY A 107 -8.19 -17.62 4.94
CA GLY A 107 -7.27 -18.33 4.05
C GLY A 107 -5.79 -18.23 4.47
N ASN A 108 -5.44 -17.25 5.31
CA ASN A 108 -4.04 -16.89 5.61
C ASN A 108 -3.82 -16.55 7.10
N PRO A 109 -4.13 -17.46 8.05
CA PRO A 109 -4.12 -17.17 9.48
C PRO A 109 -2.73 -16.81 10.04
N GLY A 110 -1.65 -17.23 9.36
CA GLY A 110 -0.26 -16.95 9.75
C GLY A 110 0.30 -15.60 9.28
N SER A 111 -0.43 -14.84 8.47
CA SER A 111 0.09 -13.57 7.94
C SER A 111 0.04 -12.46 9.00
N GLU A 112 1.21 -12.04 9.49
CA GLU A 112 1.36 -10.88 10.37
C GLU A 112 0.83 -9.58 9.73
N CYS A 113 0.96 -9.47 8.40
CA CYS A 113 0.46 -8.34 7.63
C CYS A 113 -1.05 -8.10 7.86
N LEU A 114 -1.82 -9.18 7.87
CA LEU A 114 -3.28 -9.12 7.95
C LEU A 114 -3.80 -8.90 9.37
N LYS A 115 -3.02 -9.23 10.40
CA LYS A 115 -3.46 -9.13 11.80
C LYS A 115 -3.81 -7.70 12.21
N TYR A 116 -3.02 -6.72 11.76
CA TYR A 116 -3.14 -5.33 12.19
C TYR A 116 -3.96 -4.43 11.26
N LEU A 117 -4.50 -4.99 10.17
CA LEU A 117 -5.36 -4.25 9.27
C LEU A 117 -6.74 -4.01 9.88
N SER A 118 -7.14 -2.75 10.00
CA SER A 118 -8.48 -2.36 10.47
C SER A 118 -9.50 -2.18 9.34
N ASN A 119 -9.09 -2.35 8.08
CA ASN A 119 -9.95 -2.17 6.92
C ASN A 119 -10.90 -3.34 6.73
N ILE A 120 -12.14 -3.08 6.32
CA ILE A 120 -13.11 -4.14 6.01
C ILE A 120 -12.76 -4.84 4.68
N MET A 121 -12.09 -4.11 3.78
CA MET A 121 -11.71 -4.60 2.45
C MET A 121 -10.20 -4.71 2.30
N PHE A 122 -9.76 -5.83 1.74
CA PHE A 122 -8.41 -6.08 1.27
C PHE A 122 -8.36 -5.92 -0.25
N SER A 123 -7.52 -5.02 -0.75
CA SER A 123 -7.41 -4.76 -2.19
C SER A 123 -6.04 -5.16 -2.73
N TYR A 124 -6.04 -5.75 -3.93
CA TYR A 124 -4.85 -6.10 -4.69
C TYR A 124 -5.00 -5.69 -6.15
N ILE A 125 -3.89 -5.63 -6.88
CA ILE A 125 -3.87 -5.22 -8.28
C ILE A 125 -3.51 -6.42 -9.14
N GLU A 126 -4.43 -6.79 -10.03
CA GLU A 126 -4.11 -7.68 -11.15
C GLU A 126 -3.35 -6.88 -12.22
N VAL A 127 -2.04 -7.07 -12.27
CA VAL A 127 -1.11 -6.34 -13.12
C VAL A 127 -1.28 -6.76 -14.58
N LYS A 128 -1.59 -5.77 -15.43
CA LYS A 128 -1.69 -5.91 -16.88
C LYS A 128 -0.48 -5.33 -17.61
N LYS A 129 0.22 -4.37 -16.99
CA LYS A 129 1.42 -3.76 -17.56
C LYS A 129 2.31 -3.23 -16.44
N VAL A 130 3.61 -3.40 -16.58
CA VAL A 130 4.63 -2.76 -15.74
C VAL A 130 5.63 -2.03 -16.61
N GLN A 131 6.08 -0.87 -16.17
CA GLN A 131 7.10 -0.07 -16.85
C GLN A 131 8.08 0.48 -15.82
N PRO A 132 9.40 0.44 -16.08
CA PRO A 132 10.36 1.17 -15.26
C PRO A 132 10.06 2.67 -15.34
N THR A 133 10.23 3.38 -14.22
CA THR A 133 10.09 4.84 -14.17
C THR A 133 11.14 5.46 -13.26
N THR A 134 11.24 6.78 -13.28
CA THR A 134 11.96 7.56 -12.29
C THR A 134 11.04 8.69 -11.88
N PHE A 135 10.18 8.40 -10.91
CA PHE A 135 9.20 9.35 -10.40
C PHE A 135 9.89 10.42 -9.55
N TYR A 136 10.92 10.04 -8.80
CA TYR A 136 11.68 11.00 -8.01
C TYR A 136 13.15 10.63 -7.86
N ARG A 137 13.96 11.65 -7.56
CA ARG A 137 15.35 11.53 -7.12
C ARG A 137 15.62 12.52 -6.00
N VAL A 138 16.27 12.08 -4.94
CA VAL A 138 16.80 12.98 -3.91
C VAL A 138 18.26 13.27 -4.21
N VAL A 139 18.64 14.54 -4.18
CA VAL A 139 20.03 14.99 -4.25
C VAL A 139 20.42 15.50 -2.87
N ILE A 140 21.38 14.82 -2.28
CA ILE A 140 21.89 15.09 -0.94
C ILE A 140 23.30 15.71 -1.09
N PRO A 141 23.67 16.70 -0.26
CA PRO A 141 25.05 17.21 -0.20
C PRO A 141 26.04 16.10 0.15
N GLN A 142 27.24 16.16 -0.43
CA GLN A 142 28.31 15.18 -0.14
C GLN A 142 28.82 15.25 1.31
N LYS A 143 28.67 16.41 1.96
CA LYS A 143 29.04 16.64 3.36
C LYS A 143 27.88 17.33 4.06
N VAL A 144 27.43 16.74 5.16
CA VAL A 144 26.36 17.27 6.01
C VAL A 144 26.88 17.24 7.43
N THR A 145 26.88 18.39 8.11
CA THR A 145 27.22 18.50 9.53
C THR A 145 25.94 18.49 10.35
N TRP A 146 25.86 17.62 11.36
CA TRP A 146 24.68 17.43 12.21
C TRP A 146 24.23 18.69 12.97
N ASN A 147 25.14 19.63 13.19
CA ASN A 147 24.89 20.81 14.01
C ASN A 147 24.21 21.93 13.21
N GLY A 148 23.74 21.63 12.00
CA GLY A 148 23.16 22.63 11.10
C GLY A 148 22.10 22.04 10.19
N PRO A 149 21.31 22.90 9.53
CA PRO A 149 20.22 22.46 8.70
C PRO A 149 20.72 21.73 7.44
N ILE A 150 20.05 20.64 7.09
CA ILE A 150 20.40 19.80 5.94
C ILE A 150 19.64 20.30 4.72
N LYS A 151 20.37 20.79 3.71
CA LYS A 151 19.80 21.22 2.43
C LYS A 151 19.75 20.05 1.46
N ILE A 152 18.57 19.52 1.16
CA ILE A 152 18.39 18.51 0.11
C ILE A 152 17.60 19.11 -1.07
N ARG A 153 17.73 18.50 -2.24
CA ARG A 153 16.88 18.80 -3.40
C ARG A 153 16.09 17.57 -3.80
N LEU A 154 14.76 17.68 -3.80
CA LEU A 154 13.87 16.64 -4.28
C LEU A 154 13.47 16.98 -5.73
N VAL A 155 13.86 16.13 -6.66
CA VAL A 155 13.46 16.24 -8.07
C VAL A 155 12.32 15.25 -8.30
N LEU A 156 11.15 15.75 -8.68
CA LEU A 156 9.95 14.98 -8.98
C LEU A 156 9.66 15.05 -10.47
N LYS A 157 9.35 13.91 -11.09
CA LYS A 157 8.99 13.79 -12.50
C LYS A 157 7.67 13.04 -12.61
N ASN A 158 6.62 13.72 -13.09
CA ASN A 158 5.32 13.09 -13.30
C ASN A 158 5.30 12.36 -14.66
N PRO A 159 5.25 11.01 -14.70
CA PRO A 159 5.17 10.28 -15.96
C PRO A 159 3.75 10.28 -16.56
N LEU A 160 2.74 10.70 -15.80
CA LEU A 160 1.34 10.60 -16.20
C LEU A 160 0.94 11.73 -17.16
N PRO A 161 -0.01 11.48 -18.08
CA PRO A 161 -0.57 12.50 -18.96
C PRO A 161 -1.48 13.51 -18.21
N ARG A 162 -1.62 13.35 -16.89
CA ARG A 162 -2.48 14.19 -16.04
C ARG A 162 -1.70 14.73 -14.85
N SER A 163 -2.14 15.87 -14.34
CA SER A 163 -1.57 16.47 -13.13
C SER A 163 -1.96 15.66 -11.90
N ILE A 164 -1.00 15.46 -11.00
CA ILE A 164 -1.24 14.89 -9.67
C ILE A 164 -1.56 16.06 -8.75
N ARG A 165 -2.77 16.07 -8.18
CA ARG A 165 -3.19 17.08 -7.21
C ARG A 165 -2.95 16.53 -5.80
N LYS A 166 -2.57 17.40 -4.87
CA LYS A 166 -2.40 17.06 -3.45
C LYS A 166 -1.45 15.88 -3.20
N LEU A 167 -0.28 15.87 -3.85
CA LEU A 167 0.78 14.93 -3.52
C LEU A 167 1.35 15.33 -2.14
N GLN A 168 1.17 14.46 -1.16
CA GLN A 168 1.75 14.63 0.17
C GLN A 168 3.15 14.05 0.20
N ILE A 169 4.10 14.85 0.66
CA ILE A 169 5.52 14.50 0.79
C ILE A 169 5.87 14.68 2.26
N ASN A 170 6.32 13.61 2.89
CA ASN A 170 6.82 13.60 4.26
C ASN A 170 8.27 13.11 4.24
N ILE A 171 9.12 13.74 5.02
CA ILE A 171 10.45 13.21 5.34
C ILE A 171 10.50 13.02 6.85
N THR A 172 10.86 11.81 7.25
CA THR A 172 11.01 11.40 8.63
C THR A 172 12.43 10.93 8.87
N SER A 173 12.85 10.96 10.12
CA SER A 173 14.08 10.33 10.57
C SER A 173 13.70 9.20 11.51
N LYS A 174 14.39 8.06 11.44
CA LYS A 174 14.10 6.87 12.26
C LYS A 174 14.04 7.16 13.77
N PHE A 175 14.75 8.20 14.23
CA PHE A 175 14.81 8.60 15.64
C PHE A 175 13.90 9.78 16.01
N TYR A 176 13.27 10.44 15.03
CA TYR A 176 12.32 11.51 15.29
C TYR A 176 10.91 11.00 15.01
N VAL A 177 10.09 10.93 16.05
CA VAL A 177 8.67 10.55 15.96
C VAL A 177 7.88 11.54 15.08
N TYR A 178 8.41 12.75 14.87
CA TYR A 178 7.82 13.80 14.05
C TYR A 178 8.48 13.91 12.68
N SER A 179 7.68 14.17 11.65
CA SER A 179 8.16 14.51 10.31
C SER A 179 9.01 15.78 10.38
N VAL A 180 10.29 15.66 10.00
CA VAL A 180 11.22 16.80 9.87
C VAL A 180 10.85 17.69 8.67
N TYR A 181 10.01 17.19 7.77
CA TYR A 181 9.41 17.97 6.68
C TYR A 181 8.08 17.36 6.25
N LYS A 182 7.08 18.21 6.02
CA LYS A 182 5.79 17.86 5.43
C LYS A 182 5.36 18.93 4.45
N LYS A 183 4.99 18.54 3.23
CA LYS A 183 4.46 19.45 2.21
C LYS A 183 3.45 18.77 1.32
N GLU A 184 2.39 19.48 0.97
CA GLU A 184 1.46 19.10 -0.08
C GLU A 184 1.76 19.93 -1.33
N ILE A 185 1.84 19.28 -2.51
CA ILE A 185 2.08 19.95 -3.79
C ILE A 185 1.13 19.50 -4.89
N ASN A 186 1.03 20.31 -5.93
CA ASN A 186 0.47 19.90 -7.22
C ASN A 186 1.63 19.65 -8.19
N LEU A 187 1.65 18.46 -8.80
CA LEU A 187 2.67 18.06 -9.77
C LEU A 187 2.06 18.06 -11.19
N PRO A 188 2.46 18.99 -12.08
CA PRO A 188 1.85 19.08 -13.41
C PRO A 188 2.08 17.83 -14.25
N ALA A 189 1.16 17.56 -15.19
CA ALA A 189 1.29 16.46 -16.16
C ALA A 189 2.60 16.54 -16.94
N ARG A 190 3.32 15.42 -17.08
CA ARG A 190 4.55 15.29 -17.88
C ARG A 190 5.63 16.34 -17.60
N LYS A 191 5.64 16.95 -16.42
CA LYS A 191 6.64 17.95 -16.03
C LYS A 191 7.53 17.44 -14.90
N GLN A 192 8.70 18.07 -14.83
CA GLN A 192 9.62 17.95 -13.71
C GLN A 192 9.45 19.16 -12.79
N THR A 193 9.39 18.90 -11.48
CA THR A 193 9.39 19.94 -10.43
C THR A 193 10.55 19.66 -9.49
N THR A 194 11.33 20.70 -9.19
CA THR A 194 12.42 20.62 -8.21
C THR A 194 12.01 21.38 -6.96
N LEU A 195 12.10 20.71 -5.80
CA LEU A 195 11.82 21.30 -4.50
C LEU A 195 13.12 21.41 -3.70
N PRO A 196 13.55 22.63 -3.34
CA PRO A 196 14.54 22.79 -2.29
C PRO A 196 13.88 22.45 -0.95
N ILE A 197 14.55 21.63 -0.14
CA ILE A 197 14.08 21.24 1.19
C ILE A 197 15.20 21.53 2.18
N LEU A 198 14.85 22.25 3.24
CA LEU A 198 15.71 22.48 4.39
C LEU A 198 15.18 21.62 5.53
N LEU A 199 16.00 20.70 6.04
CA LEU A 199 15.66 19.89 7.20
C LEU A 199 16.36 20.47 8.42
N GLU A 200 15.59 20.88 9.42
CA GLU A 200 16.09 21.33 10.71
C GLU A 200 16.00 20.18 11.70
N LEU A 201 17.15 19.68 12.15
CA LEU A 201 17.21 18.61 13.15
C LEU A 201 17.30 19.29 14.51
N ASN A 202 16.14 19.49 15.14
CA ASN A 202 16.00 20.34 16.33
C ASN A 202 16.61 19.76 17.62
N ASP A 203 17.31 18.62 17.55
CA ASP A 203 17.95 18.05 18.74
C ASP A 203 19.28 17.31 18.40
N PRO A 204 20.44 17.90 18.71
CA PRO A 204 21.75 17.30 18.45
C PRO A 204 22.10 16.13 19.39
N SER A 205 21.32 15.84 20.43
CA SER A 205 21.59 14.73 21.35
C SER A 205 21.35 13.35 20.71
N TYR A 206 20.45 13.27 19.73
CA TYR A 206 20.15 12.05 18.95
C TYR A 206 21.04 11.87 17.72
N ALA A 207 21.89 12.85 17.41
CA ALA A 207 22.82 12.85 16.27
C ALA A 207 23.96 11.82 16.36
N LYS A 208 24.12 11.21 17.53
CA LYS A 208 25.28 10.39 17.88
C LYS A 208 24.98 8.90 17.99
N THR A 209 23.75 8.47 17.70
CA THR A 209 23.43 7.05 17.62
C THR A 209 23.76 6.52 16.23
N ASP A 210 24.63 5.52 16.17
CA ASP A 210 24.92 4.78 14.95
C ASP A 210 23.62 4.29 14.30
N GLY A 211 23.46 4.53 12.98
CA GLY A 211 22.33 4.02 12.20
C GLY A 211 21.13 4.97 12.04
N THR A 212 21.27 6.28 12.24
CA THR A 212 20.21 7.23 11.85
C THR A 212 20.03 7.26 10.34
N SER A 213 18.79 7.04 9.89
CA SER A 213 18.39 7.09 8.49
C SER A 213 17.29 8.13 8.27
N LEU A 214 17.34 8.79 7.11
CA LEU A 214 16.28 9.64 6.59
C LEU A 214 15.42 8.82 5.65
N HIS A 215 14.11 8.90 5.85
CA HIS A 215 13.12 8.23 5.03
C HIS A 215 12.24 9.27 4.35
N ILE A 216 11.93 9.04 3.07
CA ILE A 216 10.91 9.80 2.36
C ILE A 216 9.65 8.94 2.25
N SER A 217 8.52 9.53 2.57
CA SER A 217 7.22 8.98 2.25
C SER A 217 6.50 9.92 1.31
N MET A 218 5.93 9.38 0.24
CA MET A 218 5.08 10.13 -0.67
C MET A 218 3.78 9.37 -0.90
N VAL A 219 2.67 10.05 -0.65
CA VAL A 219 1.33 9.50 -0.84
C VAL A 219 0.53 10.48 -1.68
N GLY A 220 -0.09 9.98 -2.73
CA GLY A 220 -1.00 10.76 -3.57
C GLY A 220 -2.02 9.84 -4.21
N SER A 221 -3.25 10.31 -4.37
CA SER A 221 -4.31 9.54 -5.00
C SER A 221 -5.21 10.42 -5.84
N GLY A 222 -5.91 9.79 -6.76
CA GLY A 222 -7.04 10.38 -7.44
C GLY A 222 -7.76 9.33 -8.27
N LYS A 223 -8.71 9.75 -9.12
CA LYS A 223 -9.52 8.80 -9.89
C LYS A 223 -8.63 7.82 -10.67
N ASN A 224 -8.65 6.53 -10.34
CA ASN A 224 -7.90 5.50 -11.05
C ASN A 224 -6.36 5.68 -11.01
N PHE A 225 -5.79 6.36 -10.00
CA PHE A 225 -4.35 6.29 -9.74
C PHE A 225 -3.97 6.45 -8.27
N GLN A 226 -2.81 5.91 -7.94
CA GLN A 226 -2.18 6.05 -6.64
C GLN A 226 -0.67 6.17 -6.75
N ILE A 227 -0.07 6.84 -5.77
CA ILE A 227 1.37 6.98 -5.58
C ILE A 227 1.64 6.57 -4.15
N SER A 228 2.58 5.64 -3.98
CA SER A 228 3.02 5.17 -2.66
C SER A 228 4.52 4.94 -2.70
N PHE A 229 5.25 5.74 -1.91
CA PHE A 229 6.67 5.55 -1.64
C PHE A 229 6.90 5.58 -0.14
N HIS A 230 7.86 4.77 0.30
CA HIS A 230 8.37 4.77 1.66
C HIS A 230 9.81 4.25 1.63
N ASP A 231 10.74 5.13 1.29
CA ASP A 231 12.09 4.73 0.91
C ASP A 231 13.10 5.35 1.88
N GLU A 232 14.14 4.61 2.23
CA GLU A 232 15.34 5.21 2.81
C GLU A 232 16.05 6.05 1.74
N ILE A 233 16.30 7.33 2.04
CA ILE A 233 16.98 8.24 1.11
C ILE A 233 18.42 8.52 1.54
N ALA A 234 18.73 8.29 2.81
CA ALA A 234 20.09 8.43 3.32
C ALA A 234 20.25 7.72 4.67
N SER A 235 21.47 7.27 4.96
CA SER A 235 21.86 6.79 6.28
C SER A 235 23.17 7.43 6.73
N TYR A 236 23.27 7.73 8.01
CA TYR A 236 24.48 8.25 8.61
C TYR A 236 25.49 7.14 8.82
N SER A 237 26.74 7.42 8.46
CA SER A 237 27.88 6.63 8.90
C SER A 237 28.26 7.01 10.33
N ARG A 238 28.94 6.08 11.02
CA ARG A 238 29.57 6.28 12.33
C ARG A 238 30.50 7.50 12.43
N PHE A 239 30.93 8.05 11.28
CA PHE A 239 31.81 9.22 11.19
C PHE A 239 31.04 10.53 10.91
N GLY A 240 29.71 10.54 11.09
CA GLY A 240 28.90 11.76 10.95
C GLY A 240 28.65 12.19 9.50
N THR A 241 28.94 11.35 8.51
CA THR A 241 28.67 11.64 7.08
C THR A 241 27.37 10.99 6.64
N LEU A 242 26.48 11.75 6.01
CA LEU A 242 25.32 11.19 5.32
C LEU A 242 25.78 10.43 4.08
N LYS A 243 25.43 9.14 3.97
CA LYS A 243 25.67 8.32 2.78
C LYS A 243 24.34 8.02 2.09
N PRO A 244 24.33 7.89 0.75
CA PRO A 244 23.18 7.31 0.07
C PRO A 244 22.91 5.89 0.61
N PRO A 245 21.66 5.41 0.56
CA PRO A 245 21.29 4.08 1.06
C PRO A 245 22.14 3.00 0.39
N LYS A 246 22.51 1.97 1.16
CA LYS A 246 23.12 0.76 0.59
C LYS A 246 22.07 0.08 -0.29
N LYS A 247 22.42 -0.13 -1.56
CA LYS A 247 21.56 -0.83 -2.54
C LYS A 247 21.49 -2.32 -2.26
#